data_AF-A0A1B7W2Y3-F1
#
_entry.id   AF-A0A1B7W2Y3-F1
#
_cell.length_a   1.000
_cell.length_b   1.000
_cell.length_c   1.000
_cell.angle_alpha   90.00
_cell.angle_beta   90.00
_cell.angle_gamma   90.00
#
_symmetry.space_group_name_H-M   'P 1'
#
loop_
_entity.id
_entity.type
_entity.pdbx_description
1 polymer ?
#
loop_
_entity_poly.entity_id
_entity_poly.type
_entity_poly.pdbx_seq_one_letter_code
_entity_poly.pdbx_strand_id
1 'polypeptide(L)' 'ETRVLELKKMLKDCKAELIFVTGFLTRPDFRKWMLDVAWETEVWIADNPDHLVHFNGHKFLGAY' A
#
# COMPACT_ATOMS: atom_id res chain seq x y z
N GLU A 1 -9.79 4.05 1.44
CA GLU A 1 -9.48 4.41 2.85
C GLU A 1 -10.18 3.58 3.93
N THR A 2 -11.50 3.40 3.89
CA THR A 2 -12.29 2.74 4.96
C THR A 2 -11.73 1.39 5.43
N ARG A 3 -11.30 0.53 4.49
CA ARG A 3 -10.73 -0.78 4.82
C ARG A 3 -9.46 -0.68 5.68
N VAL A 4 -8.58 0.29 5.39
CA VAL A 4 -7.34 0.50 6.13
C VAL A 4 -7.64 0.96 7.55
N LEU A 5 -8.62 1.85 7.74
CA LEU A 5 -9.05 2.30 9.06
C LEU A 5 -9.56 1.14 9.92
N GLU A 6 -10.41 0.27 9.35
CA GLU A 6 -10.93 -0.90 10.07
C GLU A 6 -9.80 -1.88 10.42
N LEU A 7 -8.86 -2.14 9.51
CA LEU A 7 -7.71 -2.99 9.81
C LEU A 7 -6.81 -2.38 10.91
N LYS A 8 -6.57 -1.07 10.89
CA LYS A 8 -5.83 -0.36 11.96
C LYS A 8 -6.53 -0.52 13.31
N LYS A 9 -7.87 -0.46 13.37
CA LYS A 9 -8.63 -0.72 14.61
C LYS A 9 -8.51 -2.17 15.08
N MET A 10 -8.60 -3.12 14.15
CA MET A 10 -8.47 -4.56 14.46
C MET A 10 -7.07 -4.92 14.97
N LEU A 11 -6.05 -4.22 14.48
CA LEU A 11 -4.64 -4.44 14.81
C LEU A 11 -4.10 -3.46 15.86
N LYS A 12 -4.98 -2.79 16.63
CA LYS A 12 -4.60 -1.76 17.62
C LYS A 12 -3.60 -2.25 18.68
N ASP A 13 -3.61 -3.56 18.98
CA ASP A 13 -2.75 -4.19 19.99
C ASP A 13 -1.48 -4.82 19.37
N CYS A 14 -1.31 -4.69 18.05
CA CYS A 14 -0.10 -5.14 17.35
C CYS A 14 1.07 -4.23 17.74
N LYS A 15 2.13 -4.83 18.28
CA LYS A 15 3.37 -4.10 18.64
C LYS A 15 4.30 -3.87 17.46
N ALA A 16 4.12 -4.62 16.38
CA ALA A 16 4.87 -4.43 15.15
C ALA A 16 4.28 -3.27 14.35
N GLU A 17 5.12 -2.67 13.52
CA GLU A 17 4.68 -1.63 12.61
C GLU A 17 3.74 -2.21 11.54
N LEU A 18 2.63 -1.53 11.28
CA LEU A 18 1.64 -1.96 10.30
C LEU A 18 1.99 -1.42 8.92
N ILE A 19 2.24 -2.32 7.97
CA ILE A 19 2.44 -1.99 6.56
C ILE A 19 1.32 -2.65 5.76
N PHE A 20 0.59 -1.85 4.99
CA PHE A 20 -0.51 -2.32 4.16
C PHE A 20 -0.07 -2.35 2.70
N VAL A 21 -0.19 -3.50 2.06
CA VAL A 21 0.17 -3.69 0.65
C VAL A 21 -1.05 -4.14 -0.13
N THR A 22 -1.39 -3.41 -1.20
CA THR A 22 -2.39 -3.84 -2.18
C THR A 22 -1.68 -4.47 -3.37
N GLY A 23 -1.98 -5.74 -3.65
CA GLY A 23 -1.39 -6.48 -4.76
C GLY A 23 -2.25 -6.43 -6.02
N PHE A 24 -1.63 -6.22 -7.17
CA PHE A 24 -2.24 -6.37 -8.49
C PHE A 24 -1.44 -7.37 -9.32
N LEU A 25 -2.12 -8.08 -10.22
CA LEU A 25 -1.41 -8.93 -11.19
C LEU A 25 -0.67 -8.05 -12.19
N THR A 26 -1.39 -7.09 -12.79
CA THR A 26 -0.86 -6.30 -13.89
C THR A 26 -0.96 -4.78 -13.65
N ARG A 27 -0.11 -4.00 -14.34
CA ARG A 27 -0.19 -2.52 -14.34
C ARG A 27 -1.53 -1.98 -14.86
N PRO A 28 -2.17 -2.55 -15.90
CA PRO A 28 -3.55 -2.21 -16.28
C PRO A 28 -4.56 -2.37 -15.14
N ASP A 29 -4.51 -3.47 -14.37
CA ASP A 29 -5.40 -3.68 -13.23
C ASP A 29 -5.18 -2.60 -12.16
N PHE A 30 -3.93 -2.31 -11.84
CA PHE A 30 -3.58 -1.22 -10.92
C PHE A 30 -4.17 0.13 -11.38
N ARG A 31 -3.99 0.50 -12.66
CA ARG A 31 -4.51 1.78 -13.19
C ARG A 31 -6.02 1.93 -13.03
N LYS A 32 -6.78 0.83 -13.16
CA LYS A 32 -8.24 0.85 -12.99
C LYS A 32 -8.65 1.25 -11.57
N TRP A 33 -7.87 0.87 -10.57
CA TRP A 33 -8.21 1.01 -9.15
C TRP A 33 -7.37 2.03 -8.41
N MET A 34 -6.43 2.71 -9.09
CA MET A 34 -5.43 3.54 -8.43
C MET A 34 -6.02 4.69 -7.60
N LEU A 35 -7.20 5.19 -7.98
CA LEU A 35 -7.90 6.26 -7.27
C LEU A 35 -8.57 5.77 -5.97
N ASP A 36 -8.82 4.46 -5.85
CA ASP A 36 -9.45 3.85 -4.67
C ASP A 36 -8.43 3.32 -3.65
N VAL A 37 -7.16 3.20 -4.07
CA VAL A 37 -6.05 2.81 -3.19
C VAL A 37 -5.90 3.88 -2.11
N ALA A 38 -5.82 3.43 -0.85
CA ALA A 38 -5.69 4.34 0.28
C ALA A 38 -4.30 4.99 0.31
N TRP A 39 -4.25 6.26 0.67
CA TRP A 39 -2.99 6.92 1.03
C TRP A 39 -2.31 6.22 2.23
N GLU A 40 -1.00 6.46 2.39
CA GLU A 40 -0.14 5.84 3.40
C GLU A 40 -0.12 4.30 3.31
N THR A 41 -0.20 3.77 2.09
CA THR A 41 -0.08 2.33 1.81
C THR A 41 0.80 2.07 0.60
N GLU A 42 1.14 0.79 0.42
CA GLU A 42 2.02 0.34 -0.66
C GLU A 42 1.23 -0.43 -1.72
N VAL A 43 1.74 -0.38 -2.96
CA VAL A 43 1.24 -1.20 -4.05
C VAL A 43 2.37 -2.08 -4.60
N TRP A 44 2.07 -3.37 -4.73
CA TRP A 44 2.94 -4.35 -5.37
C TRP A 44 2.26 -4.88 -6.64
N ILE A 45 3.03 -5.09 -7.71
CA ILE A 45 2.49 -5.56 -9.00
C ILE A 45 3.30 -6.78 -9.45
N ALA A 46 2.62 -7.90 -9.68
CA ALA A 46 3.28 -9.18 -10.00
C ALA A 46 4.10 -9.11 -11.29
N ASP A 47 3.67 -8.33 -12.29
CA ASP A 47 4.43 -8.10 -13.53
C ASP A 47 5.76 -7.34 -13.33
N ASN A 48 5.98 -6.69 -12.19
CA ASN A 48 7.23 -5.99 -11.84
C ASN A 48 7.58 -6.27 -10.36
N PRO A 49 7.91 -7.52 -10.01
CA PRO A 49 7.90 -8.00 -8.64
C PRO A 49 8.98 -7.35 -7.75
N ASP A 50 10.05 -6.83 -8.37
CA ASP A 50 11.17 -6.17 -7.68
C ASP A 50 10.88 -4.70 -7.29
N HIS A 51 9.70 -4.18 -7.62
CA HIS A 51 9.35 -2.77 -7.42
C HIS A 51 8.09 -2.60 -6.56
N LEU A 52 8.03 -1.49 -5.83
CA LEU A 52 6.87 -1.05 -5.06
C LEU A 52 6.51 0.39 -5.44
N VAL A 53 5.22 0.71 -5.37
CA VAL A 53 4.72 2.09 -5.47
C VAL A 53 4.27 2.55 -4.09
N HIS A 54 4.86 3.65 -3.61
CA HIS A 54 4.58 4.23 -2.30
C HIS A 54 3.53 5.35 -2.42
N PHE A 55 2.34 5.17 -1.84
CA PHE A 55 1.30 6.21 -1.86
C PHE A 55 1.44 7.14 -0.64
N ASN A 56 2.19 8.24 -0.81
CA ASN A 56 2.39 9.31 0.18
C ASN A 56 2.91 8.83 1.56
N GLY A 57 4.02 8.10 1.56
CA GLY A 57 4.73 7.72 2.77
C GLY A 57 5.91 8.64 3.06
N HIS A 58 5.83 9.48 4.09
CA HIS A 58 6.99 10.24 4.60
C HIS A 58 8.12 9.32 5.07
N LYS A 59 7.77 8.06 5.40
CA LYS A 59 8.66 7.00 5.84
C LYS A 59 9.77 6.66 4.83
N PHE A 60 9.54 6.89 3.53
CA PHE A 60 10.48 6.54 2.46
C PHE A 60 11.00 7.76 1.69
N LEU A 61 10.81 8.96 2.23
CA LEU A 61 11.45 10.16 1.68
C LEU A 61 12.93 10.17 2.11
N GLY A 62 13.80 9.68 1.23
CA GLY A 62 15.26 9.67 1.37
C GLY A 62 15.94 9.69 0.00
N ALA A 63 17.24 10.04 -0.04
CA ALA A 63 18.00 9.97 -1.28
C ALA A 63 18.15 8.51 -1.73
N TYR A 64 17.93 8.25 -3.02
CA TYR A 64 18.13 6.95 -3.67
C TYR A 64 19.62 6.67 -3.91
#